data_AF-A0A4S1ET56-F1
#
_entry.id   AF-A0A4S1ET56-F1
#
_cell.length_a   1.000
_cell.length_b   1.000
_cell.length_c   1.000
_cell.angle_alpha   90.00
_cell.angle_beta   90.00
_cell.angle_gamma   90.00
#
_symmetry.space_group_name_H-M   'P 1'
#
loop_
_entity.id
_entity.type
_entity.pdbx_description
1 polymer ?
#
loop_
_entity_poly.entity_id
_entity_poly.type
_entity_poly.pdbx_seq_one_letter_code
_entity_poly.pdbx_strand_id
1 'polypeptide(L)'
;VVDALGNSMKLALVAFVLVVPIGILGGVIAALNFNRPLDRIISLGGLSVTVLPEFVTGIILILIFGVWLRWLPIAAAWPKGAGFFTQLYYLILPSLPLFL
;
A
#
# COMPACT_ATOMS: atom_id res chain seq x y z
N VAL A 1 6.21 -19.81 -16.08
CA VAL A 1 7.20 -19.08 -15.25
C VAL A 1 7.38 -17.64 -15.73
N VAL A 2 7.57 -17.40 -17.03
CA VAL A 2 7.71 -16.05 -17.61
C VAL A 2 6.51 -15.13 -17.30
N ASP A 3 5.28 -15.64 -17.40
CA ASP A 3 4.07 -14.85 -17.07
C ASP A 3 3.96 -14.51 -15.59
N ALA A 4 4.39 -15.42 -14.71
CA ALA A 4 4.40 -15.18 -13.26
C ALA A 4 5.41 -14.08 -12.89
N LEU A 5 6.60 -14.11 -13.49
CA LEU A 5 7.58 -13.03 -13.36
C LEU A 5 7.03 -11.69 -13.85
N GLY A 6 6.32 -11.68 -14.98
CA GLY A 6 5.65 -10.49 -15.50
C GLY A 6 4.61 -9.91 -14.55
N ASN A 7 3.80 -10.75 -13.91
CA ASN A 7 2.81 -10.32 -12.93
C ASN A 7 3.46 -9.79 -11.63
N SER A 8 4.49 -10.47 -11.12
CA SER A 8 5.24 -10.01 -9.94
C SER A 8 5.95 -8.68 -10.19
N MET A 9 6.57 -8.49 -11.36
CA MET A 9 7.19 -7.22 -11.74
C MET A 9 6.17 -6.08 -11.80
N LYS A 10 4.97 -6.31 -12.36
CA LYS A 10 3.90 -5.30 -12.37
C LYS A 10 3.49 -4.91 -10.96
N LEU A 11 3.31 -5.89 -10.08
CA LEU A 11 2.95 -5.65 -8.68
C LEU A 11 4.03 -4.85 -7.95
N ALA A 12 5.30 -5.24 -8.12
CA ALA A 12 6.44 -4.55 -7.53
C ALA A 12 6.57 -3.10 -8.03
N LEU A 13 6.37 -2.86 -9.33
CA LEU A 13 6.44 -1.53 -9.92
C LEU A 13 5.34 -0.61 -9.35
N VAL A 14 4.11 -1.13 -9.25
CA VAL A 14 2.97 -0.39 -8.68
C VAL A 14 3.21 -0.07 -7.21
N ALA A 15 3.67 -1.05 -6.43
CA ALA A 15 4.02 -0.85 -5.03
C ALA A 15 5.10 0.24 -4.89
N PHE A 16 6.19 0.14 -5.68
CA PHE A 16 7.30 1.10 -5.63
C PHE A 16 6.85 2.53 -5.91
N VAL A 17 6.06 2.75 -6.98
CA VAL A 17 5.60 4.09 -7.38
C VAL A 17 4.64 4.70 -6.37
N LEU A 18 3.84 3.89 -5.66
CA LEU A 18 2.93 4.39 -4.63
C LEU A 18 3.67 4.67 -3.33
N VAL A 19 4.50 3.72 -2.90
CA VAL A 19 5.08 3.72 -1.57
C VAL A 19 6.23 4.71 -1.43
N VAL A 20 7.15 4.74 -2.39
CA VAL A 20 8.38 5.53 -2.28
C VAL A 20 8.08 7.03 -2.13
N PRO A 21 7.20 7.65 -2.94
CA PRO A 21 6.86 9.05 -2.75
C PRO A 21 6.17 9.32 -1.41
N ILE A 22 5.24 8.45 -0.99
CA ILE A 22 4.51 8.62 0.28
C ILE A 22 5.47 8.52 1.47
N GLY A 23 6.38 7.54 1.46
CA GLY A 23 7.38 7.36 2.52
C GLY A 23 8.35 8.53 2.60
N ILE A 24 8.87 9.00 1.45
CA ILE A 24 9.78 10.15 1.40
C ILE A 24 9.06 11.42 1.86
N LEU A 25 7.87 11.71 1.33
CA LEU A 25 7.10 12.90 1.72
C LEU A 25 6.75 12.88 3.20
N GLY A 26 6.30 11.74 3.72
CA GLY A 26 6.00 11.55 5.14
C GLY A 26 7.23 11.80 6.03
N GLY A 27 8.38 11.23 5.65
CA GLY A 27 9.65 11.44 6.37
C GLY A 27 10.13 12.88 6.32
N VAL A 28 10.04 13.54 5.16
CA VAL A 28 10.40 14.96 5.01
C VAL A 28 9.47 15.85 5.84
N ILE A 29 8.16 15.61 5.85
CA ILE A 29 7.19 16.37 6.65
C ILE A 29 7.46 16.21 8.14
N ALA A 30 7.77 14.99 8.60
CA ALA A 30 8.14 14.74 10.00
C ALA A 30 9.43 15.48 10.38
N ALA A 31 10.46 15.41 9.53
CA ALA A 31 11.73 16.10 9.74
C ALA A 31 11.59 17.64 9.79
N LEU A 32 10.75 18.22 8.91
CA LEU A 32 10.49 19.66 8.88
C LEU A 32 9.62 20.15 10.05
N ASN A 33 8.84 19.27 10.67
CA ASN A 33 7.97 19.58 11.82
C ASN A 33 8.53 19.01 13.13
N PHE A 34 9.86 18.92 13.24
CA PHE A 34 10.54 18.36 14.40
C PHE A 34 9.97 18.87 15.72
N ASN A 35 9.62 17.94 16.62
CA ASN A 35 9.09 18.22 17.95
C ASN A 35 7.66 18.82 18.00
N ARG A 36 6.94 18.84 16.88
CA ARG A 36 5.50 19.14 16.81
C ARG A 36 4.66 17.86 16.94
N PRO A 37 3.37 17.95 17.31
CA PRO A 37 2.50 16.77 17.37
C PRO A 37 2.44 15.98 16.05
N LEU A 38 2.60 16.65 14.90
CA LEU A 38 2.68 16.01 13.59
C LEU A 38 3.86 15.05 13.43
N ASP A 39 5.07 15.46 13.84
CA ASP A 39 6.26 14.60 13.85
C ASP A 39 6.03 13.40 14.78
N ARG A 40 5.48 13.64 15.99
CA ARG A 40 5.22 12.57 16.95
C ARG A 40 4.21 11.55 16.44
N ILE A 41 3.14 11.99 15.76
CA ILE A 41 2.13 11.09 15.17
C ILE A 41 2.72 10.29 14.01
N ILE A 42 3.46 10.92 13.10
CA ILE A 42 4.06 10.23 11.94
C ILE A 42 5.11 9.22 12.42
N SER A 43 5.99 9.63 13.34
CA SER A 43 7.05 8.79 13.88
C SER A 43 6.51 7.65 14.74
N LEU A 44 5.59 7.90 15.68
CA LEU A 44 4.97 6.84 16.48
C LEU A 44 4.09 5.91 15.63
N GLY A 45 3.35 6.46 14.67
CA GLY A 45 2.55 5.67 13.74
C GLY A 45 3.42 4.75 12.90
N GLY A 46 4.48 5.28 12.29
CA GLY A 46 5.43 4.49 11.49
C GLY A 46 6.12 3.39 12.30
N LEU A 47 6.57 3.71 13.53
CA LEU A 47 7.17 2.74 14.44
C LEU A 47 6.17 1.67 14.91
N SER A 48 4.91 2.04 15.14
CA SER A 48 3.88 1.08 15.56
C SER A 48 3.56 0.10 14.44
N VAL A 49 3.49 0.59 13.20
CA VAL A 49 3.21 -0.24 12.03
C VAL A 49 4.34 -1.21 11.74
N THR A 50 5.61 -0.81 11.94
CA THR A 50 6.77 -1.70 11.73
C THR A 50 6.83 -2.89 12.68
N VAL A 51 6.08 -2.87 13.78
CA VAL A 51 5.97 -3.99 14.73
C VAL A 51 4.83 -4.93 14.36
N LEU A 52 3.87 -4.47 13.53
CA LEU A 52 2.76 -5.31 13.09
C LEU A 52 3.24 -6.31 12.04
N PRO A 53 2.83 -7.58 12.13
CA PRO A 53 3.09 -8.53 11.05
C PRO A 53 2.38 -8.12 9.76
N GLU A 54 3.02 -8.31 8.60
CA GLU A 54 2.45 -7.98 7.27
C GLU A 54 1.06 -8.60 7.03
N PHE A 55 0.83 -9.83 7.53
CA PHE A 55 -0.49 -10.46 7.37
C PHE A 55 -1.58 -9.73 8.19
N VAL A 56 -1.23 -9.14 9.33
CA VAL A 56 -2.16 -8.37 10.18
C VAL A 56 -2.50 -7.05 9.51
N THR A 57 -1.48 -6.32 9.04
CA THR A 57 -1.67 -5.05 8.31
C THR A 57 -2.50 -5.28 7.04
N GLY A 58 -2.24 -6.38 6.32
CA GLY A 58 -3.03 -6.80 5.17
C GLY A 58 -4.50 -7.05 5.47
N ILE A 59 -4.81 -7.79 6.55
CA ILE A 59 -6.21 -8.04 6.94
C ILE A 59 -6.92 -6.74 7.33
N ILE A 60 -6.26 -5.86 8.09
CA ILE A 60 -6.82 -4.56 8.48
C ILE A 60 -7.15 -3.72 7.24
N LEU A 61 -6.25 -3.65 6.26
CA LEU A 61 -6.48 -2.93 5.02
C LEU A 61 -7.65 -3.51 4.21
N ILE A 62 -7.75 -4.84 4.12
CA ILE A 62 -8.90 -5.51 3.48
C ILE A 62 -10.20 -5.16 4.19
N LEU A 63 -10.24 -5.21 5.52
CA LEU A 63 -11.43 -4.90 6.30
C LEU A 63 -11.88 -3.44 6.09
N ILE A 64 -10.96 -2.49 6.17
CA ILE A 64 -11.28 -1.07 6.04
C ILE A 64 -11.70 -0.73 4.62
N PHE A 65 -10.85 -1.01 3.63
CA PHE A 65 -11.03 -0.51 2.27
C PHE A 65 -11.89 -1.44 1.39
N GLY A 66 -11.85 -2.74 1.65
CA GLY A 66 -12.59 -3.75 0.89
C GLY A 66 -13.97 -4.05 1.47
N VAL A 67 -14.10 -4.15 2.80
CA VAL A 67 -15.36 -4.57 3.45
C VAL A 67 -16.20 -3.39 3.93
N TRP A 68 -15.61 -2.47 4.69
CA TRP A 68 -16.33 -1.33 5.27
C TRP A 68 -16.59 -0.22 4.26
N LEU A 69 -15.54 0.31 3.64
CA LEU A 69 -15.67 1.38 2.63
C LEU A 69 -16.14 0.84 1.27
N ARG A 70 -15.85 -0.43 0.96
CA ARG A 70 -16.10 -1.05 -0.36
C ARG A 70 -15.56 -0.23 -1.52
N TRP A 71 -14.47 0.49 -1.29
CA TRP A 71 -13.82 1.30 -2.32
C TRP A 71 -12.96 0.39 -3.19
N LEU A 72 -12.11 -0.43 -2.59
CA LEU A 72 -11.08 -1.17 -3.33
C LEU A 72 -11.38 -2.66 -3.41
N PRO A 73 -11.12 -3.31 -4.56
CA PRO A 73 -11.28 -4.76 -4.72
C PRO A 73 -10.25 -5.51 -3.87
N ILE A 74 -10.71 -6.59 -3.24
CA ILE A 74 -9.91 -7.38 -2.28
C ILE A 74 -8.92 -8.30 -3.00
N ALA A 75 -9.30 -8.81 -4.17
CA ALA A 75 -8.48 -9.74 -4.95
C ALA A 75 -7.87 -9.02 -6.16
N ALA A 76 -6.61 -9.33 -6.46
CA ALA A 76 -5.92 -8.99 -7.70
C ALA A 76 -6.45 -9.81 -8.90
N ALA A 77 -7.77 -9.93 -9.03
CA ALA A 77 -8.46 -10.72 -10.04
C ALA A 77 -9.34 -9.81 -10.89
N TRP A 78 -8.79 -9.32 -12.00
CA TRP A 78 -9.52 -8.47 -12.95
C TRP A 78 -10.13 -9.29 -14.11
N PRO A 79 -11.23 -8.81 -14.72
CA PRO A 79 -11.83 -9.45 -15.89
C PRO A 79 -10.88 -9.52 -17.09
N LYS A 80 -10.99 -10.58 -17.91
CA LYS A 80 -10.24 -10.70 -19.17
C LYS A 80 -10.66 -9.59 -20.13
N GLY A 81 -9.71 -8.76 -20.56
CA GLY A 81 -9.96 -7.56 -21.37
C GLY A 81 -10.03 -6.24 -20.58
N ALA A 82 -9.79 -6.27 -19.26
CA ALA A 82 -9.70 -5.06 -18.45
C ALA A 82 -8.55 -4.14 -18.92
N GLY A 83 -8.85 -2.86 -19.11
CA GLY A 83 -7.87 -1.84 -19.48
C GLY A 83 -6.81 -1.60 -18.40
N PHE A 84 -5.71 -0.95 -18.76
CA PHE A 84 -4.56 -0.70 -17.87
C PHE A 84 -4.96 -0.04 -16.54
N PHE A 85 -5.84 0.96 -16.58
CA PHE A 85 -6.31 1.67 -15.38
C PHE A 85 -7.14 0.77 -14.45
N THR A 86 -7.95 -0.13 -15.01
CA THR A 86 -8.72 -1.10 -14.23
C THR A 86 -7.79 -2.12 -13.59
N GLN A 87 -6.75 -2.57 -14.31
CA GLN A 87 -5.74 -3.47 -13.71
C GLN A 87 -5.01 -2.80 -12.55
N LEU A 88 -4.62 -1.53 -12.70
CA LEU A 88 -3.97 -0.76 -11.65
C LEU A 88 -4.86 -0.67 -10.40
N TYR A 89 -6.14 -0.34 -10.57
CA TYR A 89 -7.12 -0.26 -9.48
C TYR A 89 -7.22 -1.55 -8.66
N TYR A 90 -7.15 -2.71 -9.32
CA TYR A 90 -7.21 -4.02 -8.67
C TYR A 90 -5.92 -4.41 -7.94
N LEU A 91 -4.81 -3.71 -8.20
CA LEU A 91 -3.52 -3.98 -7.59
C LEU A 91 -3.21 -3.05 -6.41
N ILE A 92 -3.92 -1.92 -6.26
CA ILE A 92 -3.67 -0.94 -5.19
C ILE A 92 -3.75 -1.62 -3.81
N LEU A 93 -4.89 -2.23 -3.48
CA LEU A 93 -5.11 -2.79 -2.16
C LEU A 93 -4.19 -3.99 -1.83
N PRO A 94 -3.95 -4.96 -2.74
CA PRO A 94 -2.98 -6.04 -2.52
C PRO A 94 -1.52 -5.58 -2.43
N SER A 95 -1.18 -4.39 -2.95
CA SER A 95 0.20 -3.88 -2.96
C SER A 95 0.61 -3.15 -1.68
N LEU A 96 -0.36 -2.59 -0.94
CA LEU A 96 -0.11 -1.85 0.32
C LEU A 96 0.50 -2.70 1.45
N PRO A 97 0.09 -3.97 1.66
CA PRO A 97 0.62 -4.80 2.75
C PRO A 97 2.06 -5.26 2.52
N LEU A 98 2.56 -5.28 1.28
CA LEU A 98 3.93 -5.73 0.94
C LEU A 98 5.04 -4.82 1.50
N PHE A 99 4.68 -3.71 2.15
CA PHE A 99 5.62 -2.70 2.62
C PHE A 99 5.44 -2.34 4.12
N LEU A 100 4.28 -2.65 4.70
CA LEU A 100 3.91 -2.25 6.07
C LEU A 100 4.29 -3.34 7.06
#